data_AF-A0AAN5CDF1-F1
#
_entry.id   AF-A0AAN5CDF1-F1
#
_cell.length_a   1.000
_cell.length_b   1.000
_cell.length_c   1.000
_cell.angle_alpha   90.00
_cell.angle_beta   90.00
_cell.angle_gamma   90.00
#
_symmetry.space_group_name_H-M   'P 1'
#
loop_
_entity.id
_entity.type
_entity.pdbx_description
1 polymer ?
#
loop_
_entity_poly.entity_id
_entity_poly.type
_entity_poly.pdbx_seq_one_letter_code
_entity_poly.pdbx_strand_id
1 'polypeptide(L)'
;NFPDTPINGQEIARTGTVIGTPMYMAPEQSGFVYTSKVDIFSLGLILIHLFAEISHDNVFEIFMHYKKGLPTTILKNTSDVDEFVSWLTNVDPSKRPTCEQILSHTFLS
;
A
#
# COMPACT_ATOMS: atom_id res chain seq x y z
N ASN A 1 2.58 13.94 31.69
CA ASN A 1 3.28 15.11 31.12
C ASN A 1 4.45 14.67 30.27
N PHE A 2 4.24 14.58 28.96
CA PHE A 2 5.32 14.61 27.97
C PHE A 2 4.87 15.58 26.87
N PRO A 3 5.76 16.45 26.38
CA PRO A 3 5.37 17.61 25.59
C PRO A 3 5.03 17.22 24.15
N ASP A 4 3.84 17.64 23.70
CA ASP A 4 3.46 17.65 22.28
C ASP A 4 4.34 18.68 21.55
N THR A 5 5.38 18.19 20.88
CA THR A 5 6.17 19.04 19.97
C THR A 5 5.72 18.69 18.53
N PRO A 6 5.16 19.63 17.77
CA PRO A 6 4.70 19.35 16.42
C PRO A 6 5.90 19.29 15.48
N ILE A 7 6.25 18.09 15.03
CA ILE A 7 7.20 17.88 13.93
C ILE A 7 6.44 17.80 12.61
N ASN A 8 6.46 18.91 11.86
CA ASN A 8 6.28 19.03 10.41
C ASN A 8 5.43 17.95 9.72
N GLY A 9 4.10 18.01 9.87
CA GLY A 9 3.17 17.39 8.92
C GLY A 9 3.22 15.87 8.79
N GLN A 10 3.95 15.15 9.66
CA GLN A 10 3.82 13.70 9.77
C GLN A 10 2.78 13.38 10.83
N GLU A 11 1.63 12.87 10.39
CA GLU A 11 0.62 12.28 11.25
C GLU A 11 1.15 10.94 11.78
N ILE A 12 1.98 11.00 12.83
CA ILE A 12 2.51 9.81 13.50
C ILE A 12 1.41 9.29 14.45
N ALA A 13 0.46 8.54 13.92
CA ALA A 13 -0.50 7.81 14.74
C ALA A 13 0.20 6.63 15.44
N ARG A 14 0.59 6.79 16.70
CA ARG A 14 1.06 5.68 17.54
C ARG A 14 -0.12 4.99 18.21
N THR A 15 -0.89 4.22 17.46
CA THR A 15 -1.90 3.33 18.03
C THR A 15 -1.26 1.97 18.27
N GLY A 16 -1.11 1.57 19.54
CA GLY A 16 -0.63 0.24 19.95
C GLY A 16 -1.62 -0.90 19.64
N THR A 17 -2.42 -0.75 18.58
CA THR A 17 -3.55 -1.60 18.26
C THR A 17 -3.55 -1.84 16.75
N VAL A 18 -3.41 -3.11 16.34
CA VAL A 18 -3.58 -3.54 14.95
C VAL A 18 -5.07 -3.41 14.60
N ILE A 19 -5.50 -2.21 14.21
CA ILE A 19 -6.86 -1.94 13.76
C ILE A 19 -6.86 -1.94 12.23
N GLY A 20 -7.73 -2.74 11.62
CA GLY A 20 -7.85 -2.91 10.18
C GLY A 20 -7.88 -4.39 9.77
N THR A 21 -7.99 -4.65 8.47
CA THR A 21 -7.88 -6.02 7.91
C THR A 21 -6.40 -6.33 7.67
N PRO A 22 -5.73 -7.15 8.50
CA PRO A 22 -4.25 -7.23 8.54
C PRO A 22 -3.59 -7.58 7.21
N MET A 23 -4.31 -8.28 6.33
CA MET A 23 -3.82 -8.63 5.01
C MET A 23 -3.51 -7.40 4.14
N TYR A 24 -4.20 -6.28 4.32
CA TYR A 24 -3.99 -5.06 3.53
C TYR A 24 -2.88 -4.14 4.07
N MET A 25 -2.33 -4.45 5.26
CA MET A 25 -1.33 -3.60 5.89
C MET A 25 -0.01 -3.51 5.11
N ALA A 26 0.52 -2.29 5.02
CA ALA A 26 1.82 -2.00 4.44
C ALA A 26 2.96 -2.61 5.28
N PRO A 27 4.11 -2.99 4.67
CA PRO A 27 5.20 -3.68 5.35
C PRO A 27 5.79 -2.89 6.53
N GLU A 28 5.80 -1.56 6.46
CA GLU A 28 6.34 -0.69 7.52
C GLU A 28 5.41 -0.53 8.74
N GLN A 29 4.13 -0.89 8.63
CA GLN A 29 3.17 -0.76 9.75
C GLN A 29 3.54 -1.66 10.94
N SER A 30 4.34 -2.72 10.71
CA SER A 30 4.89 -3.55 11.78
C SER A 30 5.82 -2.79 12.75
N GLY A 31 6.36 -1.64 12.32
CA GLY A 31 7.23 -0.77 13.14
C GLY A 31 6.49 0.35 13.87
N PHE A 32 5.16 0.42 13.81
CA PHE A 32 4.34 1.52 14.35
C PHE A 32 4.67 2.90 13.75
N VAL A 33 5.22 2.94 12.54
CA VAL A 33 5.43 4.16 11.77
C VAL A 33 4.27 4.30 10.80
N TYR A 34 3.36 5.22 11.10
CA TYR A 34 2.22 5.52 10.25
C TYR A 34 2.49 6.81 9.47
N THR A 35 2.26 6.74 8.16
CA THR A 35 2.25 7.88 7.26
C THR A 35 1.14 7.65 6.25
N SER A 36 0.71 8.68 5.50
CA SER A 36 -0.27 8.52 4.42
C SER A 36 0.14 7.48 3.36
N LYS A 37 1.41 7.08 3.29
CA LYS A 37 1.90 6.03 2.37
C LYS A 37 1.39 4.63 2.70
N VAL A 38 0.91 4.37 3.92
CA VAL A 38 0.33 3.07 4.29
C VAL A 38 -1.03 2.86 3.61
N ASP A 39 -1.79 3.95 3.43
CA ASP A 39 -3.06 3.94 2.72
C ASP A 39 -2.85 3.77 1.21
N ILE A 40 -1.79 4.38 0.66
CA ILE A 40 -1.40 4.19 -0.73
C ILE A 40 -1.07 2.72 -1.05
N PHE A 41 -0.37 2.04 -0.13
CA PHE A 41 -0.09 0.61 -0.30
C PHE A 41 -1.37 -0.23 -0.24
N SER A 42 -2.24 0.06 0.73
CA SER A 42 -3.54 -0.60 0.87
C SER A 42 -4.42 -0.42 -0.37
N LEU A 43 -4.40 0.77 -0.98
CA LEU A 43 -5.08 1.08 -2.24
C LEU A 43 -4.58 0.18 -3.38
N GLY A 44 -3.26 -0.01 -3.51
CA GLY A 44 -2.69 -0.91 -4.51
C GLY A 44 -3.17 -2.36 -4.36
N LEU A 45 -3.24 -2.86 -3.12
CA LEU A 45 -3.77 -4.20 -2.82
C LEU A 45 -5.27 -4.33 -3.16
N ILE A 46 -6.06 -3.28 -2.95
CA ILE A 46 -7.47 -3.25 -3.35
C ILE A 46 -7.61 -3.29 -4.88
N LEU A 47 -6.79 -2.53 -5.62
CA LEU A 47 -6.80 -2.55 -7.08
C LEU A 47 -6.46 -3.94 -7.64
N ILE A 48 -5.50 -4.65 -7.04
CA ILE A 48 -5.22 -6.05 -7.40
C ILE A 48 -6.48 -6.90 -7.27
N HIS A 49 -7.24 -6.76 -6.18
CA HIS A 49 -8.48 -7.49 -5.95
C HIS A 49 -9.60 -7.13 -6.94
N LEU A 50 -9.60 -5.90 -7.47
CA LEU A 50 -10.59 -5.44 -8.44
C LEU A 50 -10.29 -5.91 -9.87
N PHE A 51 -9.01 -6.00 -10.24
CA PHE A 51 -8.59 -6.32 -11.60
C PHE A 51 -8.20 -7.79 -11.80
N ALA A 52 -8.01 -8.55 -10.73
CA ALA A 52 -7.68 -9.96 -10.82
C ALA A 52 -8.75 -10.83 -10.17
N GLU A 53 -9.09 -11.94 -10.84
CA GLU A 53 -9.86 -13.01 -10.23
C GLU A 53 -8.96 -13.79 -9.26
N ILE A 54 -9.01 -13.41 -7.99
CA ILE A 54 -8.24 -14.07 -6.94
C ILE A 54 -9.20 -14.91 -6.08
N SER A 55 -8.97 -16.21 -6.00
CA SER A 55 -9.68 -17.06 -5.04
C SER A 55 -9.33 -16.64 -3.61
N HIS A 56 -10.31 -16.72 -2.69
CA HIS A 56 -10.11 -16.37 -1.28
C HIS A 56 -8.86 -17.03 -0.66
N ASP A 57 -8.54 -18.26 -1.05
CA ASP A 57 -7.40 -19.01 -0.53
C ASP A 57 -6.04 -18.45 -1.00
N ASN A 58 -5.99 -17.80 -2.16
CA ASN A 58 -4.74 -17.31 -2.75
C ASN A 58 -4.44 -15.84 -2.43
N VAL A 59 -5.41 -15.07 -1.93
CA VAL A 59 -5.24 -13.61 -1.69
C VAL A 59 -4.09 -13.35 -0.73
N PHE A 60 -3.96 -14.15 0.34
CA PHE A 60 -2.93 -13.98 1.34
C PHE A 60 -1.52 -14.13 0.74
N GLU A 61 -1.29 -15.20 -0.02
CA GLU A 61 0.02 -15.47 -0.64
C GLU A 61 0.41 -14.36 -1.62
N ILE A 62 -0.52 -13.94 -2.47
CA ILE A 62 -0.30 -12.87 -3.44
C ILE A 62 0.05 -11.57 -2.73
N PHE A 63 -0.72 -11.16 -1.71
CA PHE A 63 -0.43 -9.94 -0.97
C PHE A 63 0.90 -10.02 -0.22
N MET A 64 1.29 -11.19 0.28
CA MET A 64 2.59 -11.40 0.88
C MET A 64 3.74 -11.25 -0.12
N HIS A 65 3.55 -11.58 -1.41
CA HIS A 65 4.54 -11.30 -2.44
C HIS A 65 4.74 -9.80 -2.64
N TYR A 66 3.65 -9.03 -2.76
CA TYR A 66 3.73 -7.56 -2.86
C TYR A 66 4.42 -6.93 -1.64
N LYS A 67 4.07 -7.37 -0.41
CA LYS A 67 4.73 -6.89 0.82
C LYS A 67 6.23 -7.18 0.87
N LYS A 68 6.68 -8.24 0.21
CA LYS A 68 8.09 -8.64 0.12
C LYS A 68 8.79 -8.11 -1.14
N GLY A 69 8.09 -7.41 -2.03
CA GLY A 69 8.62 -6.98 -3.32
C GLY A 69 9.00 -8.15 -4.23
N LEU A 70 8.32 -9.29 -4.08
CA LEU A 70 8.54 -10.47 -4.92
C LEU A 70 7.76 -10.33 -6.24
N PRO A 71 8.28 -10.86 -7.36
CA PRO A 71 7.57 -10.85 -8.63
C PRO A 71 6.19 -11.53 -8.53
N THR A 72 5.20 -10.98 -9.23
CA THR A 72 3.86 -11.57 -9.35
C THR A 72 3.46 -11.60 -10.82
N THR A 73 2.55 -12.52 -11.17
CA THR A 73 2.02 -12.63 -12.55
C THR A 73 0.53 -12.37 -12.61
N ILE A 74 -0.05 -11.86 -11.52
CA ILE A 74 -1.51 -11.78 -11.36
C ILE A 74 -2.13 -10.71 -12.25
N LEU A 75 -1.39 -9.64 -12.57
CA LEU A 75 -1.79 -8.55 -13.46
C LEU A 75 -1.06 -8.56 -14.81
N LYS A 76 -0.40 -9.67 -15.19
CA LYS A 76 0.44 -9.75 -16.39
C LYS A 76 -0.28 -9.41 -17.71
N ASN A 77 -1.61 -9.54 -17.74
CA ASN A 77 -2.45 -9.28 -18.91
C ASN A 77 -2.99 -7.84 -18.95
N THR A 78 -2.67 -7.02 -17.94
CA THR A 78 -3.15 -5.66 -17.75
C THR A 78 -1.94 -4.78 -17.37
N SER A 79 -1.04 -4.55 -18.34
CA SER A 79 0.25 -3.87 -18.13
C SER A 79 0.12 -2.52 -17.42
N ASP A 80 -0.88 -1.73 -17.80
CA ASP A 80 -1.08 -0.39 -17.23
C ASP A 80 -1.51 -0.46 -15.76
N VAL A 81 -2.28 -1.50 -15.40
CA VAL A 81 -2.67 -1.78 -14.01
C VAL A 81 -1.47 -2.30 -13.22
N ASP A 82 -0.68 -3.22 -13.80
CA ASP A 82 0.49 -3.82 -13.17
C ASP A 82 1.56 -2.76 -12.82
N GLU A 83 1.84 -1.84 -13.76
CA GLU A 83 2.75 -0.72 -13.54
C GLU A 83 2.23 0.22 -12.44
N PHE A 84 0.96 0.60 -12.53
CA PHE A 84 0.34 1.50 -11.56
C PHE A 84 0.30 0.89 -10.14
N VAL A 85 -0.11 -0.38 -10.03
CA VAL A 85 -0.10 -1.13 -8.76
C VAL A 85 1.32 -1.27 -8.21
N SER A 86 2.31 -1.54 -9.06
CA SER A 86 3.73 -1.64 -8.64
C SER A 86 4.25 -0.31 -8.05
N TRP A 87 3.78 0.83 -8.58
CA TRP A 87 4.10 2.14 -8.03
C TRP A 87 3.46 2.37 -6.66
N LEU A 88 2.18 2.00 -6.49
CA LEU A 88 1.45 2.11 -5.23
C LEU A 88 1.97 1.16 -4.14
N THR A 89 2.39 -0.05 -4.53
CA THR A 89 2.79 -1.14 -3.63
C THR A 89 4.30 -1.26 -3.44
N ASN A 90 5.07 -0.22 -3.75
CA ASN A 90 6.52 -0.25 -3.56
C ASN A 90 6.86 -0.55 -2.09
N VAL A 91 7.80 -1.47 -1.84
CA VAL A 91 8.20 -1.83 -0.46
C VAL A 91 8.76 -0.61 0.28
N ASP A 92 9.48 0.27 -0.42
CA ASP A 92 9.97 1.54 0.11
C ASP A 92 8.87 2.61 0.07
N PRO A 93 8.36 3.10 1.24
CA PRO A 93 7.28 4.09 1.28
C PRO A 93 7.66 5.41 0.62
N SER A 94 8.94 5.75 0.55
CA SER A 94 9.42 6.98 -0.09
C SER A 94 9.26 6.95 -1.61
N LYS A 95 9.28 5.75 -2.21
CA LYS A 95 9.11 5.53 -3.65
C LYS A 95 7.65 5.45 -4.10
N ARG A 96 6.72 5.28 -3.16
CA ARG A 96 5.27 5.34 -3.44
C ARG A 96 4.87 6.77 -3.80
N PRO A 97 3.84 6.97 -4.63
CA PRO A 97 3.32 8.30 -4.90
C PRO A 97 2.66 8.96 -3.70
N THR A 98 2.41 10.26 -3.85
CA THR A 98 1.43 11.02 -3.06
C THR A 98 0.04 10.93 -3.71
N CYS A 99 -1.02 11.25 -2.96
CA CYS A 99 -2.37 11.31 -3.51
C CYS A 99 -2.48 12.29 -4.70
N GLU A 100 -1.78 13.42 -4.65
CA GLU A 100 -1.77 14.41 -5.74
C GLU A 100 -1.16 13.83 -7.02
N GLN A 101 -0.06 13.08 -6.90
CA GLN A 101 0.56 12.39 -8.03
C GLN A 101 -0.35 11.28 -8.59
N ILE A 102 -1.08 10.57 -7.74
CA ILE A 102 -2.06 9.56 -8.15
C ILE A 102 -3.18 10.21 -8.98
N LEU A 103 -3.78 11.29 -8.47
CA LEU A 103 -4.86 12.01 -9.14
C LEU A 103 -4.45 12.61 -10.49
N SER A 104 -3.16 12.88 -10.66
CA SER A 104 -2.61 13.42 -11.92
C SER A 104 -2.12 12.33 -12.89
N HIS A 105 -2.19 11.05 -12.52
CA HIS A 105 -1.66 9.95 -13.31
C HIS A 105 -2.61 9.56 -14.45
N THR A 106 -2.06 9.17 -15.61
CA THR A 106 -2.83 8.80 -16.81
C THR A 106 -3.75 7.60 -16.63
N PHE A 107 -3.49 6.78 -15.61
CA PHE A 107 -4.36 5.68 -15.23
C PHE A 107 -5.77 6.14 -14.80
N LEU A 108 -5.89 7.35 -14.24
CA LEU A 108 -7.16 7.92 -13.76
C LEU A 108 -7.75 8.99 -14.69
N SER A 109 -7.09 9.29 -15.82
CA SER A 109 -7.55 10.27 -16.83
C SER A 109 -8.38 9.61 -17.91
#